data_AF-A0A9N8DG38-F1
#
_entry.id   AF-A0A9N8DG38-F1
#
_cell.length_a   1.000
_cell.length_b   1.000
_cell.length_c   1.000
_cell.angle_alpha   90.00
_cell.angle_beta   90.00
_cell.angle_gamma   90.00
#
_symmetry.space_group_name_H-M   'P 1'
#
loop_
_entity.id
_entity.type
_entity.pdbx_description
1 polymer ?
#
loop_
_entity_poly.entity_id
_entity_poly.type
_entity_poly.pdbx_seq_one_letter_code
_entity_poly.pdbx_strand_id
1 'polypeptide(L)'
;MSEAWEEVKGKDLLLKVLSSTKGDEARDIKKGDAILLDLVAWRCEEPPTEVLKDDDAATVFQQVKSLLVIVGEQDLVEGVDTGLLNMKEGQTAYLFCTSKFALGEGTRKYQDCEIAPNTNVVYRVSATSIVQDTSRLNPYFSIQKALTRKKIANDLYQYELLSLTAKEAADNTRNEAARMRALKLYRQAGRDMKDLLDGTYFNSVEQDHPQRKECKQLMIDCYNNVVVVYMHGKQYAKALDAVEMALKRDPKNLKALIRNAKLHVLLASSEKKLKEADEALSMAENAISYRDQAEEAELKKIRLQYKQRRKQVLGQ
;
A
#
# COMPACT_ATOMS: atom_id res chain seq x y z
N MET A 1 -21.59 17.69 -23.83
CA MET A 1 -21.23 16.94 -22.61
C MET A 1 -22.24 17.30 -21.54
N SER A 2 -22.79 16.32 -20.83
CA SER A 2 -23.78 16.56 -19.77
C SER A 2 -23.19 17.47 -18.70
N GLU A 3 -23.83 18.61 -18.42
CA GLU A 3 -23.44 19.49 -17.30
C GLU A 3 -23.91 18.93 -15.94
N ALA A 4 -24.76 17.90 -15.98
CA ALA A 4 -25.42 17.32 -14.82
C ALA A 4 -24.66 16.11 -14.26
N TRP A 5 -24.84 15.88 -12.96
CA TRP A 5 -24.38 14.68 -12.29
C TRP A 5 -25.22 13.48 -12.70
N GLU A 6 -24.56 12.37 -13.02
CA GLU A 6 -25.17 11.09 -13.37
C GLU A 6 -25.07 10.12 -12.19
N GLU A 7 -26.17 9.42 -11.89
CA GLU A 7 -26.21 8.43 -10.80
C GLU A 7 -25.60 7.10 -11.25
N VAL A 8 -24.43 6.75 -10.72
CA VAL A 8 -23.75 5.47 -11.02
C VAL A 8 -24.22 4.35 -10.08
N LYS A 9 -24.38 4.67 -8.79
CA LYS A 9 -24.93 3.77 -7.77
C LYS A 9 -25.98 4.49 -6.93
N GLY A 10 -27.00 5.02 -7.59
CA GLY A 10 -27.97 5.91 -6.97
C GLY A 10 -27.29 7.20 -6.47
N LYS A 11 -27.79 7.75 -5.36
CA LYS A 11 -27.26 8.99 -4.76
C LYS A 11 -25.93 8.81 -4.04
N ASP A 12 -25.47 7.58 -3.85
CA ASP A 12 -24.27 7.27 -3.08
C ASP A 12 -22.97 7.43 -3.90
N LEU A 13 -23.06 7.33 -5.23
CA LEU A 13 -21.95 7.51 -6.18
C LEU A 13 -22.45 8.23 -7.43
N LEU A 14 -21.98 9.46 -7.60
CA LEU A 14 -22.33 10.32 -8.74
C LEU A 14 -21.11 10.56 -9.60
N LEU A 15 -21.31 10.67 -10.91
CA LEU A 15 -20.27 10.96 -11.89
C LEU A 15 -20.61 12.21 -12.69
N LYS A 16 -19.63 13.08 -12.91
CA LYS A 16 -19.74 14.22 -13.80
C LYS A 16 -18.52 14.33 -14.69
N VAL A 17 -18.69 14.12 -16.00
CA VAL A 17 -17.60 14.26 -16.97
C VAL A 17 -17.26 15.73 -17.15
N LEU A 18 -15.99 16.09 -16.99
CA LEU A 18 -15.48 17.45 -17.10
C LEU A 18 -14.92 17.74 -18.49
N SER A 19 -14.16 16.78 -19.03
CA SER A 19 -13.52 16.92 -20.33
C SER A 19 -13.17 15.55 -20.94
N SER A 20 -12.88 15.54 -22.24
CA SER A 20 -12.39 14.38 -22.98
C SER A 20 -11.31 14.82 -23.96
N THR A 21 -10.18 14.13 -23.98
CA THR A 21 -9.09 14.39 -24.94
C THR A 21 -9.21 13.59 -26.24
N LYS A 22 -9.99 12.50 -26.25
CA LYS A 22 -10.10 11.56 -27.39
C LYS A 22 -11.41 11.62 -28.18
N GLY A 23 -12.34 12.51 -27.81
CA GLY A 23 -13.59 12.71 -28.56
C GLY A 23 -14.38 11.41 -28.79
N ASP A 24 -14.84 11.19 -30.02
CA ASP A 24 -15.67 10.04 -30.42
C ASP A 24 -14.89 8.72 -30.58
N GLU A 25 -13.56 8.78 -30.73
CA GLU A 25 -12.69 7.59 -30.82
C GLU A 25 -12.38 6.97 -29.44
N ALA A 26 -12.88 7.59 -28.36
CA ALA A 26 -12.65 7.16 -27.00
C ALA A 26 -13.28 5.78 -26.74
N ARG A 27 -12.43 4.82 -26.38
CA ARG A 27 -12.84 3.46 -26.00
C ARG A 27 -13.42 3.43 -24.58
N ASP A 28 -14.51 2.71 -24.39
CA ASP A 28 -15.05 2.43 -23.05
C ASP A 28 -14.04 1.62 -22.22
N ILE A 29 -13.93 1.96 -20.93
CA ILE A 29 -13.05 1.25 -19.99
C ILE A 29 -13.77 0.02 -19.46
N LYS A 30 -13.11 -1.14 -19.50
CA LYS A 30 -13.67 -2.43 -19.10
C LYS A 30 -12.91 -3.05 -17.94
N LYS A 31 -13.58 -3.94 -17.21
CA LYS A 31 -12.92 -4.76 -16.19
C LYS A 31 -11.75 -5.54 -16.79
N GLY A 32 -10.60 -5.49 -16.14
CA GLY A 32 -9.36 -6.10 -16.61
C GLY A 32 -8.50 -5.20 -17.50
N ASP A 33 -9.01 -4.05 -17.95
CA ASP A 33 -8.17 -3.06 -18.63
C ASP A 33 -7.13 -2.51 -17.66
N ALA A 34 -5.90 -2.37 -18.16
CA ALA A 34 -4.85 -1.64 -17.47
C ALA A 34 -4.92 -0.18 -17.86
N ILE A 35 -5.04 0.72 -16.90
CA ILE A 35 -5.22 2.15 -17.17
C ILE A 35 -4.20 2.97 -16.40
N LEU A 36 -3.61 3.95 -17.09
CA LEU A 36 -2.92 5.06 -16.45
C LEU A 36 -3.95 6.09 -16.05
N LEU A 37 -3.88 6.54 -14.80
CA LEU A 37 -4.74 7.61 -14.32
C LEU A 37 -4.01 8.64 -13.46
N ASP A 38 -4.53 9.85 -13.49
CA ASP A 38 -4.26 10.88 -12.49
C ASP A 38 -5.47 10.98 -11.57
N LEU A 39 -5.21 11.19 -10.28
CA LEU A 39 -6.23 11.27 -9.25
C LEU A 39 -5.91 12.39 -8.27
N VAL A 40 -6.92 13.19 -7.96
CA VAL A 40 -6.91 14.15 -6.86
C VAL A 40 -8.18 13.94 -6.05
N ALA A 41 -8.09 13.95 -4.72
CA ALA A 41 -9.22 13.70 -3.84
C ALA A 41 -9.39 14.83 -2.81
N TRP A 42 -10.64 15.26 -2.63
CA TRP A 42 -11.03 16.33 -1.70
C TRP A 42 -12.10 15.85 -0.74
N ARG A 43 -12.05 16.34 0.50
CA ARG A 43 -13.19 16.31 1.42
C ARG A 43 -14.30 17.19 0.86
N CYS A 44 -15.49 16.64 0.68
CA CYS A 44 -16.62 17.38 0.12
C CYS A 44 -17.93 16.76 0.61
N GLU A 45 -18.74 17.52 1.35
CA GLU A 45 -20.00 17.01 1.91
C GLU A 45 -21.08 16.79 0.86
N GLU A 46 -21.09 17.64 -0.17
CA GLU A 46 -22.05 17.63 -1.27
C GLU A 46 -21.35 17.69 -2.64
N PRO A 47 -22.02 17.27 -3.73
CA PRO A 47 -21.44 17.36 -5.06
C PRO A 47 -21.07 18.81 -5.43
N PRO A 48 -19.83 19.09 -5.83
CA PRO A 48 -19.38 20.46 -6.04
C PRO A 48 -20.08 21.10 -7.24
N THR A 49 -20.47 22.36 -7.06
CA THR A 49 -21.03 23.22 -8.12
C THR A 49 -19.93 23.97 -8.88
N GLU A 50 -18.80 24.22 -8.22
CA GLU A 50 -17.64 24.92 -8.76
C GLU A 50 -16.44 23.98 -8.96
N VAL A 51 -15.46 24.43 -9.73
CA VAL A 51 -14.23 23.67 -9.95
C VAL A 51 -13.38 23.70 -8.68
N LEU A 52 -13.07 22.52 -8.14
CA LEU A 52 -12.20 22.36 -6.99
C LEU A 52 -10.74 22.68 -7.34
N LYS A 53 -10.03 23.32 -6.42
CA LYS A 53 -8.63 23.72 -6.57
C LYS A 53 -7.70 22.65 -6.00
N ASP A 54 -6.67 22.28 -6.76
CA ASP A 54 -5.73 21.21 -6.42
C ASP A 54 -4.78 21.58 -5.27
N ASP A 55 -4.64 22.87 -4.96
CA ASP A 55 -3.73 23.44 -3.96
C ASP A 55 -4.41 23.77 -2.62
N ASP A 56 -5.69 23.43 -2.47
CA ASP A 56 -6.42 23.61 -1.22
C ASP A 56 -6.02 22.55 -0.19
N ALA A 57 -4.95 22.84 0.56
CA ALA A 57 -4.40 21.97 1.59
C ALA A 57 -5.39 21.60 2.71
N ALA A 58 -6.46 22.39 2.90
CA ALA A 58 -7.46 22.11 3.93
C ALA A 58 -8.43 20.99 3.54
N THR A 59 -8.60 20.73 2.24
CA THR A 59 -9.59 19.79 1.72
C THR A 59 -8.98 18.66 0.91
N VAL A 60 -7.83 18.87 0.26
CA VAL A 60 -7.13 17.82 -0.51
C VAL A 60 -6.51 16.79 0.43
N PHE A 61 -6.83 15.51 0.23
CA PHE A 61 -6.30 14.42 1.07
C PHE A 61 -5.55 13.32 0.31
N GLN A 62 -5.54 13.38 -1.02
CA GLN A 62 -4.79 12.44 -1.85
C GLN A 62 -4.51 13.04 -3.23
N GLN A 63 -3.28 12.87 -3.71
CA GLN A 63 -2.91 13.23 -5.07
C GLN A 63 -1.93 12.22 -5.65
N VAL A 64 -2.24 11.72 -6.85
CA VAL A 64 -1.41 10.75 -7.55
C VAL A 64 -1.41 11.07 -9.04
N LYS A 65 -0.24 10.96 -9.66
CA LYS A 65 -0.08 11.06 -11.12
C LYS A 65 0.45 9.76 -11.71
N SER A 66 0.03 9.48 -12.94
CA SER A 66 0.47 8.36 -13.77
C SER A 66 0.42 7.02 -13.04
N LEU A 67 -0.68 6.76 -12.35
CA LEU A 67 -0.88 5.52 -11.61
C LEU A 67 -1.38 4.42 -12.54
N LEU A 68 -0.63 3.32 -12.68
CA LEU A 68 -1.03 2.14 -13.44
C LEU A 68 -1.89 1.20 -12.60
N VAL A 69 -3.18 1.08 -12.89
CA VAL A 69 -4.10 0.18 -12.18
C VAL A 69 -4.80 -0.77 -13.14
N ILE A 70 -5.21 -1.93 -12.62
CA ILE A 70 -6.07 -2.85 -13.36
C ILE A 70 -7.50 -2.68 -12.83
N VAL A 71 -8.41 -2.27 -13.72
CA VAL A 71 -9.79 -1.96 -13.35
C VAL A 71 -10.49 -3.23 -12.88
N GLY A 72 -11.10 -3.18 -11.70
CA GLY A 72 -11.84 -4.29 -11.11
C GLY A 72 -10.99 -5.31 -10.32
N GLU A 73 -9.69 -5.07 -10.13
CA GLU A 73 -8.87 -5.83 -9.16
C GLU A 73 -8.98 -5.28 -7.72
N GLN A 74 -9.74 -4.18 -7.54
CA GLN A 74 -9.91 -3.46 -6.28
C GLN A 74 -8.57 -3.01 -5.68
N ASP A 75 -7.67 -2.51 -6.55
CA ASP A 75 -6.45 -1.84 -6.12
C ASP A 75 -6.78 -0.41 -5.61
N LEU A 76 -7.90 0.17 -6.07
CA LEU A 76 -8.45 1.47 -5.70
C LEU A 76 -9.63 1.34 -4.72
N VAL A 77 -10.12 2.48 -4.20
CA VAL A 77 -11.39 2.52 -3.46
C VAL A 77 -12.54 2.22 -4.42
N GLU A 78 -13.63 1.63 -3.90
CA GLU A 78 -14.72 1.11 -4.72
C GLU A 78 -15.38 2.18 -5.61
N GLY A 79 -15.56 3.41 -5.11
CA GLY A 79 -16.12 4.51 -5.87
C GLY A 79 -15.28 4.90 -7.08
N VAL A 80 -13.95 4.86 -6.96
CA VAL A 80 -13.04 5.14 -8.08
C VAL A 80 -13.03 3.98 -9.08
N ASP A 81 -12.93 2.73 -8.61
CA ASP A 81 -12.92 1.55 -9.49
C ASP A 81 -14.25 1.41 -10.27
N THR A 82 -15.38 1.69 -9.60
CA THR A 82 -16.72 1.72 -10.22
C THR A 82 -16.90 2.92 -11.15
N GLY A 83 -16.38 4.08 -10.77
CA GLY A 83 -16.41 5.29 -11.60
C GLY A 83 -15.67 5.09 -12.91
N LEU A 84 -14.49 4.45 -12.88
CA LEU A 84 -13.69 4.15 -14.08
C LEU A 84 -14.47 3.30 -15.10
N LEU A 85 -15.31 2.36 -14.65
CA LEU A 85 -16.15 1.55 -15.54
C LEU A 85 -17.25 2.35 -16.26
N ASN A 86 -17.53 3.57 -15.81
CA ASN A 86 -18.49 4.50 -16.40
C ASN A 86 -17.79 5.66 -17.13
N MET A 87 -16.49 5.54 -17.37
CA MET A 87 -15.67 6.49 -18.09
C MET A 87 -15.13 5.89 -19.40
N LYS A 88 -14.71 6.77 -20.30
CA LYS A 88 -13.96 6.41 -21.52
C LYS A 88 -12.50 6.83 -21.40
N GLU A 89 -11.65 6.20 -22.21
CA GLU A 89 -10.25 6.59 -22.33
C GLU A 89 -10.11 8.07 -22.74
N GLY A 90 -9.23 8.80 -22.05
CA GLY A 90 -9.00 10.23 -22.25
C GLY A 90 -9.98 11.13 -21.49
N GLN A 91 -10.97 10.60 -20.79
CA GLN A 91 -11.91 11.41 -20.00
C GLN A 91 -11.33 11.82 -18.65
N THR A 92 -11.70 13.03 -18.24
CA THR A 92 -11.56 13.50 -16.86
C THR A 92 -12.96 13.70 -16.27
N ALA A 93 -13.20 13.15 -15.09
CA ALA A 93 -14.49 13.23 -14.41
C ALA A 93 -14.32 13.51 -12.92
N TYR A 94 -15.34 14.15 -12.33
CA TYR A 94 -15.56 14.09 -10.89
C TYR A 94 -16.39 12.86 -10.54
N LEU A 95 -16.00 12.21 -9.45
CA LEU A 95 -16.71 11.13 -8.79
C LEU A 95 -17.03 11.61 -7.36
N PHE A 96 -18.28 11.99 -7.11
CA PHE A 96 -18.74 12.25 -5.75
C PHE A 96 -19.12 10.92 -5.10
N CYS A 97 -18.46 10.62 -3.98
CA CYS A 97 -18.64 9.38 -3.24
C CYS A 97 -19.14 9.72 -1.83
N THR A 98 -20.28 9.16 -1.47
CA THR A 98 -20.59 9.02 -0.04
C THR A 98 -19.54 8.12 0.61
N SER A 99 -19.39 8.23 1.92
CA SER A 99 -18.38 7.46 2.68
C SER A 99 -18.40 5.96 2.39
N LYS A 100 -19.58 5.39 2.12
CA LYS A 100 -19.79 3.98 1.72
C LYS A 100 -18.96 3.54 0.51
N PHE A 101 -18.76 4.41 -0.48
CA PHE A 101 -17.95 4.13 -1.69
C PHE A 101 -16.53 4.73 -1.60
N ALA A 102 -16.19 5.36 -0.48
CA ALA A 102 -14.91 6.01 -0.22
C ALA A 102 -14.13 5.28 0.88
N LEU A 103 -13.90 5.93 2.02
CA LEU A 103 -13.11 5.40 3.13
C LEU A 103 -13.94 4.70 4.22
N GLY A 104 -15.28 4.78 4.15
CA GLY A 104 -16.18 4.19 5.15
C GLY A 104 -15.88 4.71 6.55
N GLU A 105 -15.69 3.79 7.50
CA GLU A 105 -15.28 4.09 8.88
C GLU A 105 -13.79 4.46 9.02
N GLY A 106 -13.03 4.36 7.94
CA GLY A 106 -11.61 4.67 7.92
C GLY A 106 -11.32 6.16 8.03
N THR A 107 -10.11 6.46 8.52
CA THR A 107 -9.59 7.82 8.65
C THR A 107 -8.37 8.02 7.77
N ARG A 108 -8.13 9.25 7.35
CA ARG A 108 -6.91 9.60 6.61
C ARG A 108 -6.40 10.97 7.00
N LYS A 109 -5.10 11.07 7.26
CA LYS A 109 -4.43 12.36 7.49
C LYS A 109 -3.42 12.61 6.40
N TYR A 110 -3.59 13.69 5.66
CA TYR A 110 -2.71 14.06 4.57
C TYR A 110 -2.43 15.55 4.67
N GLN A 111 -1.18 15.88 5.04
CA GLN A 111 -0.77 17.26 5.32
C GLN A 111 -1.71 17.89 6.37
N ASP A 112 -2.36 19.00 6.04
CA ASP A 112 -3.27 19.75 6.91
C ASP A 112 -4.72 19.26 6.82
N CYS A 113 -5.01 18.32 5.92
CA CYS A 113 -6.32 17.73 5.77
C CYS A 113 -6.45 16.45 6.60
N GLU A 114 -7.51 16.38 7.41
CA GLU A 114 -7.90 15.19 8.15
C GLU A 114 -9.32 14.76 7.73
N ILE A 115 -9.42 13.51 7.32
CA ILE A 115 -10.65 12.83 6.94
C ILE A 115 -11.10 11.98 8.12
N ALA A 116 -12.24 12.37 8.68
CA ALA A 116 -12.91 11.64 9.74
C ALA A 116 -13.63 10.39 9.19
N PRO A 117 -14.04 9.46 10.07
CA PRO A 117 -14.89 8.36 9.67
C PRO A 117 -16.19 8.88 9.06
N ASN A 118 -16.72 8.13 8.09
CA ASN A 118 -18.00 8.39 7.43
C ASN A 118 -18.07 9.73 6.66
N THR A 119 -16.93 10.30 6.27
CA THR A 119 -16.85 11.51 5.48
C THR A 119 -17.09 11.26 3.98
N ASN A 120 -17.88 12.13 3.36
CA ASN A 120 -18.08 12.18 1.91
C ASN A 120 -16.89 12.87 1.23
N VAL A 121 -16.60 12.44 0.01
CA VAL A 121 -15.42 12.90 -0.73
C VAL A 121 -15.71 13.02 -2.22
N VAL A 122 -14.88 13.79 -2.90
CA VAL A 122 -14.87 13.87 -4.36
C VAL A 122 -13.50 13.44 -4.86
N TYR A 123 -13.50 12.60 -5.89
CA TYR A 123 -12.30 12.28 -6.66
C TYR A 123 -12.40 12.95 -8.03
N ARG A 124 -11.36 13.66 -8.45
CA ARG A 124 -11.15 13.98 -9.86
C ARG A 124 -10.23 12.91 -10.44
N VAL A 125 -10.76 12.17 -11.40
CA VAL A 125 -10.05 11.07 -12.04
C VAL A 125 -9.87 11.41 -13.51
N SER A 126 -8.63 11.40 -13.98
CA SER A 126 -8.29 11.50 -15.41
C SER A 126 -7.83 10.14 -15.89
N ALA A 127 -8.64 9.46 -16.67
CA ALA A 127 -8.32 8.16 -17.25
C ALA A 127 -7.49 8.36 -18.52
N THR A 128 -6.17 8.53 -18.38
CA THR A 128 -5.33 9.12 -19.44
C THR A 128 -5.13 8.19 -20.63
N SER A 129 -4.77 6.93 -20.40
CA SER A 129 -4.59 5.95 -21.48
C SER A 129 -4.74 4.52 -21.00
N ILE A 130 -5.25 3.66 -21.89
CA ILE A 130 -5.30 2.22 -21.66
C ILE A 130 -3.97 1.63 -22.15
N VAL A 131 -3.31 0.92 -21.25
CA VAL A 131 -2.02 0.28 -21.47
C VAL A 131 -2.22 -1.17 -21.91
N GLN A 132 -1.46 -1.60 -22.92
CA GLN A 132 -1.44 -2.99 -23.34
C GLN A 132 -0.71 -3.85 -22.30
N ASP A 133 -1.35 -4.93 -21.86
CA ASP A 133 -0.71 -5.96 -21.05
C ASP A 133 0.32 -6.73 -21.89
N THR A 134 1.60 -6.61 -21.53
CA THR A 134 2.73 -7.30 -22.17
C THR A 134 3.34 -8.40 -21.29
N SER A 135 2.70 -8.78 -20.18
CA SER A 135 3.20 -9.76 -19.22
C SER A 135 3.50 -11.14 -19.80
N ARG A 136 2.90 -11.50 -20.94
CA ARG A 136 3.19 -12.75 -21.66
C ARG A 136 4.53 -12.71 -22.41
N LEU A 137 5.00 -11.52 -22.77
CA LEU A 137 6.18 -11.31 -23.59
C LEU A 137 7.40 -10.97 -22.74
N ASN A 138 7.20 -10.19 -21.68
CA ASN A 138 8.27 -9.68 -20.84
C ASN A 138 7.76 -9.36 -19.41
N PRO A 139 8.64 -9.17 -18.43
CA PRO A 139 8.28 -9.02 -17.03
C PRO A 139 7.93 -7.58 -16.66
N TYR A 140 8.20 -6.62 -17.55
CA TYR A 140 8.14 -5.19 -17.25
C TYR A 140 6.75 -4.78 -16.77
N PHE A 141 5.70 -5.20 -17.49
CA PHE A 141 4.32 -4.88 -17.11
C PHE A 141 3.97 -5.44 -15.72
N SER A 142 4.32 -6.70 -15.44
CA SER A 142 4.11 -7.33 -14.13
C SER A 142 4.87 -6.60 -13.01
N ILE A 143 6.11 -6.17 -13.28
CA ILE A 143 6.92 -5.40 -12.33
C ILE A 143 6.28 -4.03 -12.06
N GLN A 144 5.86 -3.30 -13.10
CA GLN A 144 5.20 -2.00 -12.94
C GLN A 144 3.88 -2.11 -12.18
N LYS A 145 3.09 -3.15 -12.46
CA LYS A 145 1.86 -3.46 -11.71
C LYS A 145 2.14 -3.70 -10.22
N ALA A 146 3.16 -4.50 -9.89
CA ALA A 146 3.57 -4.74 -8.51
C ALA A 146 4.14 -3.49 -7.82
N LEU A 147 4.91 -2.66 -8.54
CA LEU A 147 5.42 -1.38 -8.03
C LEU A 147 4.27 -0.44 -7.67
N THR A 148 3.25 -0.32 -8.52
CA THR A 148 2.06 0.49 -8.24
C THR A 148 1.34 -0.01 -7.00
N ARG A 149 1.08 -1.33 -6.88
CA ARG A 149 0.42 -1.87 -5.68
C ARG A 149 1.22 -1.61 -4.41
N LYS A 150 2.55 -1.77 -4.45
CA LYS A 150 3.43 -1.38 -3.33
C LYS A 150 3.31 0.11 -3.02
N LYS A 151 3.27 0.98 -4.04
CA LYS A 151 3.09 2.43 -3.87
C LYS A 151 1.76 2.78 -3.20
N ILE A 152 0.66 2.20 -3.66
CA ILE A 152 -0.67 2.39 -3.06
C ILE A 152 -0.66 1.88 -1.61
N ALA A 153 -0.08 0.71 -1.35
CA ALA A 153 -0.02 0.16 -0.01
C ALA A 153 0.88 0.98 0.94
N ASN A 154 1.96 1.58 0.44
CA ASN A 154 2.80 2.52 1.21
C ASN A 154 2.00 3.78 1.57
N ASP A 155 1.22 4.33 0.63
CA ASP A 155 0.34 5.48 0.84
C ASP A 155 -0.70 5.20 1.93
N LEU A 156 -1.40 4.07 1.84
CA LEU A 156 -2.33 3.61 2.89
C LEU A 156 -1.62 3.48 4.24
N TYR A 157 -0.44 2.87 4.27
CA TYR A 157 0.31 2.69 5.50
C TYR A 157 0.71 4.04 6.14
N GLN A 158 1.17 4.99 5.33
CA GLN A 158 1.62 6.29 5.81
C GLN A 158 0.48 7.14 6.35
N TYR A 159 -0.63 7.22 5.62
CA TYR A 159 -1.66 8.23 5.88
C TYR A 159 -2.92 7.69 6.57
N GLU A 160 -3.10 6.37 6.61
CA GLU A 160 -4.28 5.73 7.25
C GLU A 160 -3.87 4.82 8.42
N LEU A 161 -2.67 4.23 8.41
CA LEU A 161 -2.22 3.36 9.50
C LEU A 161 -1.30 4.07 10.51
N LEU A 162 -0.27 4.79 10.03
CA LEU A 162 0.69 5.49 10.89
C LEU A 162 0.16 6.77 11.53
N SER A 163 -0.90 7.36 10.97
CA SER A 163 -1.46 8.62 11.47
C SER A 163 -2.11 8.51 12.86
N LEU A 164 -2.25 7.29 13.40
CA LEU A 164 -2.90 7.07 14.69
C LEU A 164 -1.98 7.50 15.85
N THR A 165 -2.48 8.35 16.74
CA THR A 165 -1.84 8.59 18.03
C THR A 165 -1.87 7.32 18.88
N ALA A 166 -0.98 7.22 19.87
CA ALA A 166 -0.94 6.05 20.78
C ALA A 166 -2.26 5.80 21.54
N LYS A 167 -3.12 6.82 21.70
CA LYS A 167 -4.47 6.69 22.28
C LYS A 167 -5.48 6.14 21.28
N GLU A 168 -5.42 6.53 20.01
CA GLU A 168 -6.33 6.06 18.95
C GLU A 168 -6.01 4.63 18.51
N ALA A 169 -4.74 4.21 18.59
CA ALA A 169 -4.31 2.84 18.35
C ALA A 169 -4.88 1.81 19.36
N ALA A 170 -5.49 2.27 20.47
CA ALA A 170 -6.19 1.41 21.41
C ALA A 170 -7.53 0.88 20.84
N ASP A 171 -8.15 1.63 19.93
CA ASP A 171 -9.35 1.25 19.16
C ASP A 171 -8.92 0.80 17.74
N ASN A 172 -8.21 -0.33 17.69
CA ASN A 172 -7.55 -0.91 16.49
C ASN A 172 -8.53 -1.28 15.34
N THR A 173 -9.82 -0.99 15.51
CA THR A 173 -10.94 -1.37 14.65
C THR A 173 -11.16 -0.40 13.48
N ARG A 174 -10.88 0.88 13.67
CA ARG A 174 -11.29 1.95 12.73
C ARG A 174 -10.62 1.86 11.35
N ASN A 175 -9.35 1.44 11.30
CA ASN A 175 -8.58 1.33 10.05
C ASN A 175 -8.33 -0.13 9.64
N GLU A 176 -9.18 -1.06 10.09
CA GLU A 176 -9.11 -2.47 9.72
C GLU A 176 -9.22 -2.65 8.20
N ALA A 177 -10.13 -1.91 7.54
CA ALA A 177 -10.30 -1.95 6.09
C ALA A 177 -9.02 -1.50 5.36
N ALA A 178 -8.43 -0.37 5.76
CA ALA A 178 -7.17 0.12 5.21
C ALA A 178 -6.02 -0.87 5.42
N ARG A 179 -5.94 -1.47 6.62
CA ARG A 179 -4.96 -2.52 6.97
C ARG A 179 -5.10 -3.74 6.08
N MET A 180 -6.32 -4.24 5.91
CA MET A 180 -6.62 -5.40 5.07
C MET A 180 -6.32 -5.11 3.59
N ARG A 181 -6.63 -3.90 3.12
CA ARG A 181 -6.30 -3.47 1.75
C ARG A 181 -4.79 -3.34 1.53
N ALA A 182 -4.05 -2.73 2.45
CA ALA A 182 -2.59 -2.66 2.38
C ALA A 182 -1.96 -4.06 2.37
N LEU A 183 -2.43 -4.97 3.25
CA LEU A 183 -1.99 -6.37 3.24
C LEU A 183 -2.30 -7.07 1.92
N LYS A 184 -3.50 -6.89 1.37
CA LYS A 184 -3.90 -7.46 0.06
C LYS A 184 -2.93 -7.00 -1.03
N LEU A 185 -2.68 -5.70 -1.12
CA LEU A 185 -1.82 -5.09 -2.13
C LEU A 185 -0.37 -5.57 -2.04
N TYR A 186 0.26 -5.51 -0.85
CA TYR A 186 1.62 -6.01 -0.68
C TYR A 186 1.72 -7.50 -0.97
N ARG A 187 0.77 -8.29 -0.50
CA ARG A 187 0.77 -9.75 -0.73
C ARG A 187 0.61 -10.09 -2.20
N GLN A 188 -0.28 -9.40 -2.91
CA GLN A 188 -0.45 -9.64 -4.34
C GLN A 188 0.80 -9.21 -5.11
N ALA A 189 1.38 -8.04 -4.82
CA ALA A 189 2.64 -7.61 -5.42
C ALA A 189 3.78 -8.62 -5.16
N GLY A 190 3.93 -9.09 -3.92
CA GLY A 190 4.93 -10.09 -3.55
C GLY A 190 4.70 -11.44 -4.23
N ARG A 191 3.44 -11.89 -4.34
CA ARG A 191 3.07 -13.12 -5.06
C ARG A 191 3.39 -13.03 -6.54
N ASP A 192 2.99 -11.94 -7.20
CA ASP A 192 3.23 -11.76 -8.64
C ASP A 192 4.73 -11.80 -8.96
N MET A 193 5.57 -11.18 -8.11
CA MET A 193 7.04 -11.24 -8.25
C MET A 193 7.60 -12.64 -7.94
N LYS A 194 7.07 -13.31 -6.92
CA LYS A 194 7.44 -14.69 -6.59
C LYS A 194 7.15 -15.62 -7.76
N ASP A 195 5.96 -15.54 -8.35
CA ASP A 195 5.53 -16.39 -9.45
C ASP A 195 6.35 -16.12 -10.72
N LEU A 196 6.74 -14.86 -10.93
CA LEU A 196 7.65 -14.50 -12.02
C LEU A 196 9.06 -15.08 -11.81
N LEU A 197 9.61 -15.04 -10.59
CA LEU A 197 10.93 -15.59 -10.23
C LEU A 197 10.99 -17.11 -10.25
N ASP A 198 9.93 -17.76 -9.79
CA ASP A 198 9.83 -19.22 -9.74
C ASP A 198 9.33 -19.81 -11.08
N GLY A 199 8.83 -18.95 -11.99
CA GLY A 199 8.32 -19.32 -13.29
C GLY A 199 9.40 -19.53 -14.36
N THR A 200 8.96 -19.78 -15.59
CA THR A 200 9.88 -20.10 -16.70
C THR A 200 10.66 -18.91 -17.24
N TYR A 201 10.16 -17.68 -17.05
CA TYR A 201 10.77 -16.49 -17.62
C TYR A 201 12.24 -16.30 -17.20
N PHE A 202 12.52 -16.38 -15.90
CA PHE A 202 13.88 -16.16 -15.37
C PHE A 202 14.77 -17.42 -15.38
N ASN A 203 14.29 -18.56 -15.92
CA ASN A 203 15.10 -19.78 -16.00
C ASN A 203 16.29 -19.62 -16.95
N SER A 204 16.09 -18.90 -18.06
CA SER A 204 17.11 -18.64 -19.08
C SER A 204 17.77 -17.26 -18.94
N VAL A 205 17.51 -16.56 -17.83
CA VAL A 205 18.04 -15.22 -17.57
C VAL A 205 19.13 -15.32 -16.50
N GLU A 206 20.26 -14.68 -16.74
CA GLU A 206 21.39 -14.65 -15.81
C GLU A 206 20.97 -14.17 -14.41
N GLN A 207 21.64 -14.69 -13.37
CA GLN A 207 21.35 -14.33 -11.98
C GLN A 207 21.54 -12.83 -11.72
N ASP A 208 22.49 -12.22 -12.43
CA ASP A 208 22.86 -10.82 -12.23
C ASP A 208 21.99 -9.82 -13.01
N HIS A 209 21.04 -10.33 -13.81
CA HIS A 209 20.20 -9.50 -14.69
C HIS A 209 19.40 -8.45 -13.90
N PRO A 210 19.39 -7.18 -14.34
CA PRO A 210 18.75 -6.08 -13.58
C PRO A 210 17.28 -6.34 -13.22
N GLN A 211 16.48 -6.85 -14.16
CA GLN A 211 15.06 -7.14 -13.89
C GLN A 211 14.86 -8.29 -12.91
N ARG A 212 15.78 -9.26 -12.86
CA ARG A 212 15.72 -10.37 -11.91
C ARG A 212 16.02 -9.86 -10.49
N LYS A 213 17.03 -9.02 -10.36
CA LYS A 213 17.37 -8.32 -9.11
C LYS A 213 16.23 -7.43 -8.64
N GLU A 214 15.67 -6.62 -9.54
CA GLU A 214 14.53 -5.73 -9.25
C GLU A 214 13.32 -6.53 -8.76
N CYS A 215 12.95 -7.60 -9.47
CA CYS A 215 11.86 -8.49 -9.09
C CYS A 215 12.09 -9.12 -7.71
N LYS A 216 13.29 -9.64 -7.47
CA LYS A 216 13.67 -10.22 -6.16
C LYS A 216 13.60 -9.17 -5.04
N GLN A 217 14.13 -7.98 -5.27
CA GLN A 217 14.11 -6.90 -4.29
C GLN A 217 12.68 -6.45 -4.00
N LEU A 218 11.85 -6.29 -5.03
CA LEU A 218 10.45 -5.90 -4.88
C LEU A 218 9.64 -6.94 -4.11
N MET A 219 9.87 -8.23 -4.36
CA MET A 219 9.26 -9.32 -3.60
C MET A 219 9.64 -9.22 -2.10
N ILE A 220 10.94 -9.10 -1.81
CA ILE A 220 11.45 -9.02 -0.43
C ILE A 220 10.90 -7.78 0.27
N ASP A 221 10.88 -6.62 -0.40
CA ASP A 221 10.30 -5.39 0.11
C ASP A 221 8.82 -5.56 0.49
N CYS A 222 8.04 -6.26 -0.33
CA CYS A 222 6.64 -6.52 -0.04
C CYS A 222 6.46 -7.40 1.21
N TYR A 223 7.24 -8.48 1.36
CA TYR A 223 7.21 -9.30 2.57
C TYR A 223 7.61 -8.49 3.81
N ASN A 224 8.67 -7.72 3.68
CA ASN A 224 9.15 -6.81 4.72
C ASN A 224 8.10 -5.79 5.16
N ASN A 225 7.33 -5.23 4.21
CA ASN A 225 6.24 -4.30 4.53
C ASN A 225 5.03 -5.02 5.17
N VAL A 226 4.72 -6.25 4.74
CA VAL A 226 3.68 -7.09 5.39
C VAL A 226 4.02 -7.34 6.87
N VAL A 227 5.28 -7.59 7.20
CA VAL A 227 5.74 -7.74 8.59
C VAL A 227 5.36 -6.50 9.41
N VAL A 228 5.68 -5.31 8.89
CA VAL A 228 5.39 -4.04 9.57
C VAL A 228 3.89 -3.85 9.79
N VAL A 229 3.07 -4.12 8.78
CA VAL A 229 1.61 -4.01 8.90
C VAL A 229 1.06 -4.97 9.96
N TYR A 230 1.59 -6.20 10.03
CA TYR A 230 1.20 -7.15 11.08
C TYR A 230 1.66 -6.75 12.47
N MET A 231 2.87 -6.20 12.60
CA MET A 231 3.38 -5.68 13.86
C MET A 231 2.50 -4.53 14.37
N HIS A 232 2.11 -3.61 13.49
CA HIS A 232 1.19 -2.53 13.82
C HIS A 232 -0.15 -3.08 14.35
N GLY A 233 -0.69 -4.10 13.70
CA GLY A 233 -1.89 -4.81 14.16
C GLY A 233 -1.69 -5.76 15.34
N LYS A 234 -0.50 -5.79 15.98
CA LYS A 234 -0.11 -6.71 17.06
C LYS A 234 -0.27 -8.21 16.73
N GLN A 235 -0.32 -8.57 15.44
CA GLN A 235 -0.42 -9.95 14.96
C GLN A 235 0.97 -10.57 14.81
N TYR A 236 1.69 -10.70 15.92
CA TYR A 236 3.12 -11.07 15.91
C TYR A 236 3.40 -12.45 15.32
N ALA A 237 2.49 -13.43 15.48
CA ALA A 237 2.63 -14.75 14.86
C ALA A 237 2.67 -14.64 13.32
N LYS A 238 1.71 -13.92 12.73
CA LYS A 238 1.68 -13.71 11.27
C LYS A 238 2.86 -12.86 10.77
N ALA A 239 3.36 -11.96 11.62
CA ALA A 239 4.55 -11.18 11.31
C ALA A 239 5.82 -12.06 11.25
N LEU A 240 5.93 -13.07 12.13
CA LEU A 240 7.00 -14.07 12.07
C LEU A 240 6.94 -14.89 10.78
N ASP A 241 5.75 -15.38 10.39
CA ASP A 241 5.61 -16.12 9.12
C ASP A 241 6.06 -15.26 7.93
N ALA A 242 5.70 -13.97 7.92
CA ALA A 242 6.08 -13.05 6.84
C ALA A 242 7.59 -12.73 6.83
N VAL A 243 8.24 -12.61 8.00
CA VAL A 243 9.69 -12.35 8.05
C VAL A 243 10.49 -13.58 7.63
N GLU A 244 10.01 -14.77 7.96
CA GLU A 244 10.61 -16.03 7.49
C GLU A 244 10.55 -16.13 5.96
N MET A 245 9.43 -15.74 5.33
CA MET A 245 9.33 -15.70 3.87
C MET A 245 10.38 -14.77 3.23
N ALA A 246 10.68 -13.63 3.86
CA ALA A 246 11.72 -12.71 3.40
C ALA A 246 13.12 -13.33 3.57
N LEU A 247 13.44 -13.86 4.75
CA LEU A 247 14.74 -14.46 5.07
C LEU A 247 15.02 -15.73 4.28
N LYS A 248 13.99 -16.51 3.92
CA LYS A 248 14.15 -17.67 3.04
C LYS A 248 14.63 -17.28 1.63
N ARG A 249 14.25 -16.09 1.15
CA ARG A 249 14.66 -15.57 -0.17
C ARG A 249 15.99 -14.82 -0.13
N ASP A 250 16.27 -14.18 1.00
CA ASP A 250 17.54 -13.50 1.27
C ASP A 250 17.87 -13.57 2.77
N PRO A 251 18.67 -14.58 3.20
CA PRO A 251 19.03 -14.75 4.61
C PRO A 251 19.84 -13.60 5.19
N LYS A 252 20.45 -12.76 4.34
CA LYS A 252 21.28 -11.61 4.74
C LYS A 252 20.52 -10.29 4.63
N ASN A 253 19.21 -10.31 4.38
CA ASN A 253 18.44 -9.09 4.25
C ASN A 253 18.38 -8.34 5.58
N LEU A 254 19.13 -7.23 5.68
CA LEU A 254 19.29 -6.48 6.92
C LEU A 254 17.95 -6.06 7.53
N LYS A 255 17.03 -5.53 6.72
CA LYS A 255 15.71 -5.09 7.20
C LYS A 255 14.86 -6.25 7.71
N ALA A 256 14.93 -7.42 7.08
CA ALA A 256 14.24 -8.61 7.57
C ALA A 256 14.85 -9.11 8.89
N LEU A 257 16.18 -9.13 9.02
CA LEU A 257 16.87 -9.53 10.24
C LEU A 257 16.54 -8.61 11.42
N ILE A 258 16.56 -7.29 11.22
CA ILE A 258 16.20 -6.32 12.27
C ILE A 258 14.75 -6.49 12.71
N ARG A 259 13.82 -6.66 11.76
CA ARG A 259 12.41 -6.92 12.08
C ARG A 259 12.22 -8.25 12.80
N ASN A 260 12.97 -9.29 12.41
CA ASN A 260 12.95 -10.58 13.08
C ASN A 260 13.41 -10.44 14.55
N ALA A 261 14.54 -9.76 14.76
CA ALA A 261 15.05 -9.46 16.10
C ALA A 261 14.01 -8.70 16.94
N LYS A 262 13.37 -7.67 16.38
CA LYS A 262 12.31 -6.90 17.03
C LYS A 262 11.12 -7.78 17.43
N LEU A 263 10.68 -8.69 16.57
CA LEU A 263 9.59 -9.63 16.86
C LEU A 263 9.93 -10.57 18.01
N HIS A 264 11.12 -11.17 18.00
CA HIS A 264 11.55 -12.06 19.09
C HIS A 264 11.68 -11.31 20.42
N VAL A 265 12.14 -10.05 20.42
CA VAL A 265 12.17 -9.20 21.62
C VAL A 265 10.75 -8.91 22.14
N LEU A 266 9.79 -8.63 21.27
CA LEU A 266 8.40 -8.39 21.66
C LEU A 266 7.75 -9.65 22.27
N LEU A 267 8.10 -10.83 21.75
CA LEU A 267 7.59 -12.14 22.19
C LEU A 267 8.37 -12.76 23.36
N ALA A 268 9.46 -12.12 23.81
CA ALA A 268 10.29 -12.58 24.91
C ALA A 268 9.54 -12.55 26.24
N SER A 269 8.93 -13.69 26.58
CA SER A 269 8.07 -13.90 27.75
C SER A 269 8.58 -15.00 28.69
N SER A 270 9.65 -15.71 28.30
CA SER A 270 10.27 -16.77 29.08
C SER A 270 11.77 -16.82 28.79
N GLU A 271 12.55 -17.49 29.64
CA GLU A 271 13.99 -17.67 29.42
C GLU A 271 14.31 -18.32 28.07
N LYS A 272 13.49 -19.28 27.63
CA LYS A 272 13.62 -19.89 26.30
C LYS A 272 13.47 -18.84 25.19
N LYS A 273 12.46 -17.98 25.29
CA LYS A 273 12.22 -16.92 24.30
C LYS A 273 13.26 -15.79 24.36
N LEU A 274 13.90 -15.56 25.51
CA LEU A 274 15.06 -14.68 25.60
C LEU A 274 16.25 -15.20 24.80
N LYS A 275 16.54 -16.51 24.85
CA LYS A 275 17.61 -17.11 24.05
C LYS A 275 17.36 -16.93 22.54
N GLU A 276 16.15 -17.21 22.08
CA GLU A 276 15.75 -16.97 20.68
C GLU A 276 15.92 -15.48 20.29
N ALA A 277 15.59 -14.55 21.18
CA ALA A 277 15.78 -13.12 20.94
C ALA A 277 17.26 -12.72 20.89
N ASP A 278 18.12 -13.29 21.73
CA ASP A 278 19.57 -13.04 21.69
C ASP A 278 20.19 -13.52 20.37
N GLU A 279 19.81 -14.70 19.89
CA GLU A 279 20.24 -15.23 18.59
C GLU A 279 19.80 -14.32 17.44
N ALA A 280 18.52 -13.92 17.42
CA ALA A 280 17.99 -13.04 16.39
C ALA A 280 18.67 -11.66 16.37
N LEU A 281 18.95 -11.10 17.55
CA LEU A 281 19.67 -9.83 17.67
C LEU A 281 21.13 -9.98 17.21
N SER A 282 21.82 -11.06 17.58
CA SER A 282 23.19 -11.29 17.12
C SER A 282 23.28 -11.40 15.59
N MET A 283 22.33 -12.09 14.96
CA MET A 283 22.27 -12.15 13.49
C MET A 283 22.08 -10.77 12.87
N ALA A 284 21.21 -9.92 13.44
CA ALA A 284 21.01 -8.56 12.96
C ALA A 284 22.26 -7.68 13.16
N GLU A 285 22.92 -7.78 14.32
CA GLU A 285 24.15 -7.04 14.65
C GLU A 285 25.29 -7.41 13.68
N ASN A 286 25.44 -8.70 13.38
CA ASN A 286 26.47 -9.18 12.46
C ASN A 286 26.23 -8.76 10.99
N ALA A 287 24.99 -8.42 10.63
CA ALA A 287 24.64 -8.01 9.27
C ALA A 287 24.80 -6.50 9.04
N ILE A 288 24.92 -5.69 10.09
CA ILE A 288 25.07 -4.23 9.98
C ILE A 288 26.44 -3.88 9.41
N SER A 289 26.47 -2.91 8.49
CA SER A 289 27.69 -2.22 8.06
C SER A 289 27.69 -0.75 8.50
N TYR A 290 28.84 -0.09 8.38
CA TYR A 290 28.99 1.35 8.69
C TYR A 290 28.11 2.27 7.83
N ARG A 291 27.53 1.77 6.73
CA ARG A 291 26.66 2.53 5.83
C ARG A 291 25.20 2.54 6.30
N ASP A 292 24.84 1.69 7.26
CA ASP A 292 23.46 1.42 7.67
C ASP A 292 23.09 2.19 8.95
N GLN A 293 23.36 3.50 8.99
CA GLN A 293 23.24 4.30 10.21
C GLN A 293 21.81 4.32 10.78
N ALA A 294 20.78 4.31 9.93
CA ALA A 294 19.38 4.31 10.35
C ALA A 294 18.98 2.97 10.98
N GLU A 295 19.35 1.87 10.33
CA GLU A 295 19.17 0.50 10.81
C GLU A 295 19.94 0.26 12.13
N GLU A 296 21.17 0.77 12.25
CA GLU A 296 21.95 0.70 13.49
C GLU A 296 21.26 1.45 14.65
N ALA A 297 20.72 2.64 14.38
CA ALA A 297 19.97 3.41 15.37
C ALA A 297 18.68 2.68 15.80
N GLU A 298 17.98 2.01 14.88
CA GLU A 298 16.83 1.16 15.23
C GLU A 298 17.26 -0.01 16.11
N LEU A 299 18.34 -0.72 15.75
CA LEU A 299 18.80 -1.88 16.51
C LEU A 299 19.24 -1.52 17.93
N LYS A 300 19.87 -0.35 18.13
CA LYS A 300 20.19 0.18 19.46
C LYS A 300 18.93 0.37 20.32
N LYS A 301 17.84 0.90 19.74
CA LYS A 301 16.55 1.04 20.44
C LYS A 301 15.96 -0.32 20.82
N ILE A 302 16.01 -1.29 19.91
CA ILE A 302 15.54 -2.66 20.17
C ILE A 302 16.35 -3.30 21.30
N ARG A 303 17.69 -3.12 21.32
CA ARG A 303 18.55 -3.63 22.39
C ARG A 303 18.24 -3.01 23.75
N LEU A 304 17.90 -1.73 23.80
CA LEU A 304 17.48 -1.09 25.04
C LEU A 304 16.16 -1.69 25.56
N GLN A 305 15.19 -1.88 24.68
CA GLN A 305 13.91 -2.55 25.01
C GLN A 305 14.15 -3.99 25.49
N TYR A 306 15.04 -4.72 24.83
CA TYR A 306 15.41 -6.08 25.21
C TYR A 306 16.00 -6.14 26.62
N LYS A 307 16.90 -5.22 26.99
CA LYS A 307 17.47 -5.16 28.34
C LYS A 307 16.39 -5.00 29.42
N GLN A 308 15.40 -4.15 29.19
CA GLN A 308 14.29 -3.94 30.11
C GLN A 308 13.42 -5.19 30.22
N ARG A 309 13.04 -5.79 29.08
CA ARG A 309 12.22 -7.01 29.04
C ARG A 309 12.94 -8.20 29.69
N ARG A 310 14.24 -8.36 29.45
CA ARG A 310 15.05 -9.43 30.05
C ARG A 310 15.07 -9.34 31.57
N LYS A 311 15.23 -8.14 32.14
CA LYS A 311 15.14 -7.91 33.60
C LYS A 311 13.76 -8.33 34.14
N GLN A 312 12.69 -7.89 33.50
CA GLN A 312 11.32 -8.25 33.88
C GLN A 312 11.08 -9.77 33.88
N VAL A 313 11.55 -10.48 32.86
CA VAL A 313 11.36 -11.93 32.73
C VAL A 313 12.20 -12.71 33.75
N LEU A 314 13.41 -12.24 34.07
CA LEU A 314 14.32 -12.89 35.03
C LEU A 314 14.09 -12.47 36.49
N GLY A 315 13.17 -11.54 36.76
CA GLY A 315 12.91 -11.02 38.11
C GLY A 315 14.07 -10.20 38.70
N GLN A 316 14.85 -9.52 37.84
CA GLN A 316 16.02 -8.70 38.20
C GLN A 316 15.79 -7.20 38.03
#